data_AF-A0A1G4HGR8-F1
#
_entry.id   AF-A0A1G4HGR8-F1
#
_cell.length_a   1.000
_cell.length_b   1.000
_cell.length_c   1.000
_cell.angle_alpha   90.00
_cell.angle_beta   90.00
_cell.angle_gamma   90.00
#
_symmetry.space_group_name_H-M   'P 1'
#
loop_
_entity.id
_entity.type
_entity.pdbx_description
1 polymer ?
#
loop_
_entity_poly.entity_id
_entity_poly.type
_entity_poly.pdbx_seq_one_letter_code
_entity_poly.pdbx_strand_id
1 'polypeptide(L)'
;MTDFQTASGFLEEIKNLCSELLNATEEDVFNKLSLYDELEQKLNKLQPIITRIRIRRNEQDESKRTYGVKMIKSVDTLLERYDLLYRIYEEELTIFKENYEIEKKNIVAKKLLQEQQRKEYEAQLLNRGREETKKEHLAIQRINEEKKRALQNTQEDHAHRMNRVETIKAIIQEKCSFLCDEIAAACDRGAAVQYVYAQLGRPPGGGSPASPDTAANPATPANPANWPLPLVDCLYLVYRQNEFQPFKEALQNIIEYLTHLLKNVDDEQMKLINLMNQQFQKNILSKRGTLLLFVLIGYVVKKAGDVGHVLKKLNRPVDEKNIYMYLEEPDIAADYEGWKSWYDALQTALDVLCSFFRCVNKYSDAPTDEQVRQAFLYLRGKFAEARVREATG
;
A
#
# COMPACT_ATOMS: atom_id res chain seq x y z
N MET A 1 87.28 32.13 -18.61
CA MET A 1 87.70 33.52 -18.94
C MET A 1 88.14 34.18 -17.67
N THR A 2 89.18 35.02 -17.73
CA THR A 2 89.59 35.81 -16.56
C THR A 2 88.57 36.93 -16.31
N ASP A 3 88.37 37.34 -15.04
CA ASP A 3 87.46 38.45 -14.69
C ASP A 3 87.70 39.70 -15.55
N PHE A 4 88.94 39.95 -15.93
CA PHE A 4 89.34 41.04 -16.82
C PHE A 4 88.74 40.91 -18.23
N GLN A 5 88.80 39.72 -18.84
CA GLN A 5 88.24 39.50 -20.19
C GLN A 5 86.73 39.66 -20.20
N THR A 6 86.06 39.12 -19.17
CA THR A 6 84.61 39.24 -19.01
C THR A 6 84.21 40.70 -18.79
N ALA A 7 84.91 41.44 -17.93
CA ALA A 7 84.66 42.86 -17.72
C ALA A 7 84.88 43.70 -18.99
N SER A 8 85.96 43.44 -19.75
CA SER A 8 86.22 44.11 -21.03
C SER A 8 85.10 43.89 -22.05
N GLY A 9 84.59 42.65 -22.16
CA GLY A 9 83.48 42.34 -23.06
C GLY A 9 82.18 43.05 -22.67
N PHE A 10 81.80 42.99 -21.38
CA PHE A 10 80.64 43.70 -20.87
C PHE A 10 80.75 45.22 -21.04
N LEU A 11 81.94 45.80 -20.88
CA LEU A 11 82.16 47.24 -21.05
C LEU A 11 81.92 47.71 -22.49
N GLU A 12 82.33 46.93 -23.50
CA GLU A 12 82.05 47.30 -24.89
C GLU A 12 80.55 47.18 -25.22
N GLU A 13 79.86 46.17 -24.69
CA GLU A 13 78.40 46.07 -24.83
C GLU A 13 77.66 47.23 -24.15
N ILE A 14 78.06 47.56 -22.91
CA ILE A 14 77.50 48.69 -22.15
C ILE A 14 77.79 50.01 -22.86
N LYS A 15 79.00 50.18 -23.42
CA LYS A 15 79.35 51.38 -24.18
C LYS A 15 78.46 51.56 -25.41
N ASN A 16 78.17 50.48 -26.13
CA ASN A 16 77.26 50.53 -27.28
C ASN A 16 75.85 50.93 -26.84
N LEU A 17 75.34 50.35 -25.75
CA LEU A 17 74.03 50.72 -25.17
C LEU A 17 74.00 52.18 -24.71
N CYS A 18 75.02 52.65 -23.98
CA CYS A 18 75.12 54.06 -23.57
C CYS A 18 75.19 54.99 -24.78
N SER A 19 75.91 54.61 -25.84
CA SER A 19 76.02 55.42 -27.05
C SER A 19 74.69 55.51 -27.80
N GLU A 20 73.91 54.42 -27.84
CA GLU A 20 72.59 54.40 -28.48
C GLU A 20 71.53 55.18 -27.68
N LEU A 21 71.64 55.17 -26.35
CA LEU A 21 70.78 55.92 -25.44
C LEU A 21 71.13 57.42 -25.43
N LEU A 22 72.42 57.79 -25.45
CA LEU A 22 72.86 59.20 -25.50
C LEU A 22 72.51 59.89 -26.84
N ASN A 23 72.47 59.14 -27.93
CA ASN A 23 72.08 59.65 -29.25
C ASN A 23 70.56 59.64 -29.48
N ALA A 24 69.76 59.21 -28.50
CA ALA A 24 68.32 59.24 -28.60
C ALA A 24 67.79 60.67 -28.45
N THR A 25 66.78 61.02 -29.24
CA THR A 25 66.03 62.27 -29.06
C THR A 25 65.01 62.13 -27.93
N GLU A 26 64.47 63.24 -27.43
CA GLU A 26 63.42 63.22 -26.38
C GLU A 26 62.18 62.40 -26.79
N GLU A 27 61.86 62.39 -28.08
CA GLU A 27 60.73 61.62 -28.64
C GLU A 27 60.97 60.10 -28.63
N ASP A 28 62.25 59.67 -28.64
CA ASP A 28 62.63 58.25 -28.67
C ASP A 28 62.78 57.63 -27.28
N VAL A 29 62.73 58.43 -26.21
CA VAL A 29 63.01 57.98 -24.83
C VAL A 29 62.10 56.82 -24.43
N PHE A 30 60.79 56.92 -24.69
CA PHE A 30 59.83 55.89 -24.31
C PHE A 30 60.04 54.57 -25.09
N ASN A 31 60.38 54.67 -26.37
CA ASN A 31 60.60 53.51 -27.24
C ASN A 31 61.89 52.76 -26.89
N LYS A 32 62.86 53.45 -26.28
CA LYS A 32 64.17 52.90 -25.90
C LYS A 32 64.30 52.55 -24.41
N LEU A 33 63.22 52.62 -23.61
CA LEU A 33 63.24 52.21 -22.19
C LEU A 33 63.66 50.75 -21.99
N SER A 34 63.39 49.87 -22.96
CA SER A 34 63.87 48.47 -22.94
C SER A 34 65.40 48.35 -23.01
N LEU A 35 66.06 49.25 -23.74
CA LEU A 35 67.52 49.31 -23.82
C LEU A 35 68.12 49.86 -22.52
N TYR A 36 67.42 50.78 -21.85
CA TYR A 36 67.81 51.26 -20.52
C TYR A 36 67.70 50.16 -19.45
N ASP A 37 66.63 49.34 -19.49
CA ASP A 37 66.51 48.15 -18.63
C ASP A 37 67.64 47.14 -18.87
N GLU A 38 67.99 46.89 -20.14
CA GLU A 38 69.11 46.03 -20.49
C GLU A 38 70.45 46.60 -19.96
N LEU A 39 70.66 47.90 -20.10
CA LEU A 39 71.84 48.61 -19.57
C LEU A 39 71.94 48.46 -18.05
N GLU A 40 70.86 48.73 -17.31
CA GLU A 40 70.80 48.60 -15.84
C GLU A 40 71.12 47.16 -15.41
N GLN A 41 70.53 46.16 -16.08
CA GLN A 41 70.81 44.75 -15.79
C GLN A 41 72.27 44.37 -16.04
N LYS A 42 72.88 44.87 -17.13
CA LYS A 42 74.29 44.59 -17.45
C LYS A 42 75.25 45.31 -16.50
N LEU A 43 74.97 46.56 -16.12
CA LEU A 43 75.75 47.30 -15.12
C LEU A 43 75.71 46.62 -13.75
N ASN A 44 74.53 46.18 -13.31
CA ASN A 44 74.37 45.44 -12.05
C ASN A 44 75.14 44.11 -12.05
N LYS A 45 75.24 43.43 -13.19
CA LYS A 45 76.06 42.21 -13.36
C LYS A 45 77.57 42.51 -13.41
N LEU A 46 77.96 43.64 -13.97
CA LEU A 46 79.37 44.04 -14.12
C LEU A 46 79.96 44.58 -12.80
N GLN A 47 79.18 45.30 -12.00
CA GLN A 47 79.59 45.90 -10.73
C GLN A 47 80.35 44.94 -9.78
N PRO A 48 79.88 43.72 -9.48
CA PRO A 48 80.62 42.80 -8.61
C PRO A 48 81.96 42.34 -9.23
N ILE A 49 82.05 42.22 -10.56
CA ILE A 49 83.27 41.83 -11.26
C ILE A 49 84.31 42.95 -11.16
N ILE A 50 83.91 44.19 -11.42
CA ILE A 50 84.76 45.38 -11.28
C ILE A 50 85.24 45.55 -9.84
N THR A 51 84.36 45.32 -8.86
CA THR A 51 84.72 45.36 -7.44
C THR A 51 85.84 44.37 -7.12
N ARG A 52 85.74 43.12 -7.62
CA ARG A 52 86.82 42.12 -7.45
C ARG A 52 88.13 42.54 -8.12
N ILE A 53 88.07 43.15 -9.31
CA ILE A 53 89.25 43.64 -10.03
C ILE A 53 89.92 44.79 -9.26
N ARG A 54 89.16 45.74 -8.72
CA ARG A 54 89.67 46.84 -7.88
C ARG A 54 90.41 46.32 -6.65
N ILE A 55 89.82 45.34 -5.95
CA ILE A 55 90.42 44.72 -4.77
C ILE A 55 91.77 44.07 -5.14
N ARG A 56 91.81 43.27 -6.20
CA ARG A 56 93.04 42.59 -6.65
C ARG A 56 94.11 43.55 -7.17
N ARG A 57 93.71 44.69 -7.75
CA ARG A 57 94.61 45.74 -8.22
C ARG A 57 95.29 46.48 -7.07
N ASN A 58 94.57 46.72 -5.97
CA ASN A 58 95.07 47.47 -4.81
C ASN A 58 95.83 46.59 -3.78
N GLU A 59 96.11 45.32 -4.10
CA GLU A 59 96.84 44.39 -3.24
C GLU A 59 98.33 44.81 -3.09
N GLN A 60 98.75 45.01 -1.84
CA GLN A 60 100.10 45.51 -1.52
C GLN A 60 101.10 44.38 -1.22
N ASP A 61 100.62 43.18 -0.88
CA ASP A 61 101.43 42.00 -0.58
C ASP A 61 101.97 41.38 -1.89
N GLU A 62 103.30 41.40 -2.10
CA GLU A 62 103.95 40.88 -3.32
C GLU A 62 103.66 39.40 -3.57
N SER A 63 103.42 38.62 -2.51
CA SER A 63 103.09 37.19 -2.60
C SER A 63 101.67 36.92 -3.13
N LYS A 64 100.78 37.93 -3.13
CA LYS A 64 99.37 37.83 -3.53
C LYS A 64 99.02 38.68 -4.76
N ARG A 65 99.97 39.45 -5.28
CA ARG A 65 99.77 40.28 -6.48
C ARG A 65 99.43 39.40 -7.69
N THR A 66 98.19 39.55 -8.16
CA THR A 66 97.67 38.77 -9.29
C THR A 66 98.05 39.38 -10.66
N TYR A 67 98.36 40.67 -10.71
CA TYR A 67 98.64 41.40 -11.95
C TYR A 67 100.11 41.87 -12.02
N GLY A 68 100.82 41.52 -13.09
CA GLY A 68 102.16 42.03 -13.37
C GLY A 68 102.15 43.49 -13.85
N VAL A 69 103.31 44.16 -13.84
CA VAL A 69 103.47 45.61 -14.12
C VAL A 69 102.83 46.06 -15.44
N LYS A 70 102.87 45.23 -16.50
CA LYS A 70 102.20 45.53 -17.78
C LYS A 70 100.67 45.43 -17.71
N MET A 71 100.16 44.47 -16.92
CA MET A 71 98.72 44.22 -16.77
C MET A 71 98.04 45.25 -15.87
N ILE A 72 98.76 45.80 -14.88
CA ILE A 72 98.26 46.88 -14.01
C ILE A 72 97.81 48.09 -14.84
N LYS A 73 98.59 48.50 -15.83
CA LYS A 73 98.21 49.60 -16.74
C LYS A 73 96.90 49.30 -17.49
N SER A 74 96.75 48.07 -17.99
CA SER A 74 95.52 47.65 -18.69
C SER A 74 94.31 47.55 -17.76
N VAL A 75 94.51 47.14 -16.51
CA VAL A 75 93.47 47.13 -15.47
C VAL A 75 93.05 48.56 -15.09
N ASP A 76 94.01 49.47 -14.96
CA ASP A 76 93.72 50.88 -14.66
C ASP A 76 92.88 51.52 -15.79
N THR A 77 93.25 51.30 -17.05
CA THR A 77 92.45 51.75 -18.20
C THR A 77 91.03 51.13 -18.22
N LEU A 78 90.88 49.87 -17.79
CA LEU A 78 89.58 49.21 -17.71
C LEU A 78 88.69 49.84 -16.63
N LEU A 79 89.27 50.13 -15.46
CA LEU A 79 88.55 50.77 -14.35
C LEU A 79 88.14 52.19 -14.71
N GLU A 80 89.02 52.97 -15.35
CA GLU A 80 88.70 54.31 -15.85
C GLU A 80 87.54 54.29 -16.85
N ARG A 81 87.53 53.32 -17.78
CA ARG A 81 86.42 53.15 -18.73
C ARG A 81 85.11 52.79 -18.03
N TYR A 82 85.15 51.93 -17.03
CA TYR A 82 83.97 51.61 -16.23
C TYR A 82 83.45 52.84 -15.48
N ASP A 83 84.33 53.60 -14.83
CA ASP A 83 83.94 54.81 -14.11
C ASP A 83 83.31 55.86 -15.02
N LEU A 84 83.84 56.01 -16.24
CA LEU A 84 83.25 56.88 -17.26
C LEU A 84 81.84 56.42 -17.67
N LEU A 85 81.66 55.13 -17.97
CA LEU A 85 80.34 54.59 -18.36
C LEU A 85 79.33 54.62 -17.21
N TYR A 86 79.78 54.38 -15.98
CA TYR A 86 78.95 54.47 -14.79
C TYR A 86 78.50 55.91 -14.54
N ARG A 87 79.40 56.89 -14.77
CA ARG A 87 79.05 58.31 -14.71
C ARG A 87 78.00 58.69 -15.75
N ILE A 88 78.16 58.25 -16.99
CA ILE A 88 77.17 58.46 -18.05
C ILE A 88 75.80 57.88 -17.63
N TYR A 89 75.79 56.67 -17.07
CA TYR A 89 74.57 56.02 -16.59
C TYR A 89 73.86 56.78 -15.45
N GLU A 90 74.60 57.29 -14.47
CA GLU A 90 74.01 58.03 -13.33
C GLU A 90 73.67 59.49 -13.66
N GLU A 91 74.53 60.19 -14.40
CA GLU A 91 74.43 61.65 -14.58
C GLU A 91 73.76 62.02 -15.92
N GLU A 92 74.10 61.34 -17.02
CA GLU A 92 73.68 61.74 -18.37
C GLU A 92 72.41 61.03 -18.84
N LEU A 93 72.10 59.82 -18.33
CA LEU A 93 70.90 59.05 -18.69
C LEU A 93 69.73 59.20 -17.69
N THR A 94 69.71 60.30 -16.93
CA THR A 94 68.68 60.59 -15.89
C THR A 94 67.26 60.62 -16.44
N ILE A 95 67.06 61.15 -17.65
CA ILE A 95 65.75 61.20 -18.33
C ILE A 95 65.20 59.78 -18.57
N PHE A 96 66.07 58.82 -18.92
CA PHE A 96 65.67 57.42 -19.08
C PHE A 96 65.34 56.75 -17.74
N LYS A 97 66.10 57.07 -16.68
CA LYS A 97 65.87 56.58 -15.32
C LYS A 97 64.48 56.96 -14.80
N GLU A 98 64.13 58.23 -14.89
CA GLU A 98 62.83 58.74 -14.41
C GLU A 98 61.65 58.15 -15.19
N ASN A 99 61.75 58.11 -16.52
CA ASN A 99 60.70 57.54 -17.36
C ASN A 99 60.54 56.03 -17.17
N TYR A 100 61.64 55.30 -16.97
CA TYR A 100 61.60 53.87 -16.65
C TYR A 100 60.91 53.60 -15.31
N GLU A 101 61.19 54.40 -14.28
CA GLU A 101 60.50 54.27 -12.98
C GLU A 101 59.00 54.57 -13.07
N ILE A 102 58.62 55.59 -13.85
CA ILE A 102 57.22 55.92 -14.12
C ILE A 102 56.52 54.75 -14.82
N GLU A 103 57.11 54.20 -15.87
CA GLU A 103 56.50 53.10 -16.61
C GLU A 103 56.40 51.82 -15.76
N LYS A 104 57.41 51.54 -14.95
CA LYS A 104 57.37 50.44 -13.97
C LYS A 104 56.22 50.59 -12.97
N LYS A 105 55.99 51.80 -12.44
CA LYS A 105 54.85 52.10 -11.57
C LYS A 105 53.51 51.94 -12.31
N ASN A 106 53.42 52.41 -13.56
CA ASN A 106 52.23 52.27 -14.39
C ASN A 106 51.86 50.81 -14.66
N ILE A 107 52.84 49.95 -14.96
CA ILE A 107 52.63 48.52 -15.17
C ILE A 107 52.09 47.86 -13.90
N VAL A 108 52.66 48.18 -12.74
CA VAL A 108 52.21 47.64 -11.45
C VAL A 108 50.79 48.10 -11.13
N ALA A 109 50.49 49.40 -11.32
CA ALA A 109 49.16 49.95 -11.11
C ALA A 109 48.10 49.31 -12.03
N LYS A 110 48.41 49.11 -13.31
CA LYS A 110 47.53 48.42 -14.27
C LYS A 110 47.24 46.98 -13.85
N LYS A 111 48.27 46.23 -13.41
CA LYS A 111 48.09 44.84 -12.92
C LYS A 111 47.22 44.79 -11.67
N LEU A 112 47.41 45.72 -10.74
CA LEU A 112 46.63 45.80 -9.51
C LEU A 112 45.16 46.14 -9.78
N LEU A 113 44.90 47.07 -10.71
CA LEU A 113 43.55 47.41 -11.14
C LEU A 113 42.85 46.22 -11.82
N GLN A 114 43.54 45.49 -12.70
CA GLN A 114 42.98 44.28 -13.32
C GLN A 114 42.66 43.19 -12.29
N GLU A 115 43.50 43.02 -11.27
CA GLU A 115 43.24 42.05 -10.21
C GLU A 115 42.02 42.47 -9.36
N GLN A 116 41.86 43.75 -9.05
CA GLN A 116 40.69 44.27 -8.36
C GLN A 116 39.40 44.03 -9.16
N GLN A 117 39.40 44.37 -10.46
CA GLN A 117 38.25 44.12 -11.35
C GLN A 117 37.91 42.64 -11.43
N ARG A 118 38.91 41.75 -11.49
CA ARG A 118 38.69 40.30 -11.49
C ARG A 118 38.04 39.82 -10.19
N LYS A 119 38.50 40.31 -9.04
CA LYS A 119 37.93 39.97 -7.72
C LYS A 119 36.48 40.45 -7.59
N GLU A 120 36.19 41.66 -8.06
CA GLU A 120 34.81 42.20 -8.07
C GLU A 120 33.88 41.35 -8.95
N TYR A 121 34.33 40.98 -10.15
CA TYR A 121 33.56 40.13 -11.06
C TYR A 121 33.31 38.73 -10.47
N GLU A 122 34.32 38.13 -9.85
CA GLU A 122 34.19 36.84 -9.18
C GLU A 122 33.20 36.91 -8.00
N ALA A 123 33.26 37.98 -7.21
CA ALA A 123 32.31 38.21 -6.11
C ALA A 123 30.86 38.37 -6.60
N GLN A 124 30.66 39.05 -7.74
CA GLN A 124 29.33 39.20 -8.36
C GLN A 124 28.78 37.86 -8.84
N LEU A 125 29.60 37.03 -9.49
CA LEU A 125 29.21 35.67 -9.92
C LEU A 125 28.82 34.80 -8.73
N LEU A 126 29.61 34.84 -7.65
CA LEU A 126 29.38 34.05 -6.46
C LEU A 126 28.08 34.48 -5.75
N ASN A 127 27.80 35.79 -5.68
CA ASN A 127 26.55 36.30 -5.14
C ASN A 127 25.34 35.90 -5.99
N ARG A 128 25.43 35.97 -7.32
CA ARG A 128 24.37 35.50 -8.21
C ARG A 128 24.06 34.03 -8.00
N GLY A 129 25.09 33.18 -7.91
CA GLY A 129 24.93 31.76 -7.62
C GLY A 129 24.22 31.52 -6.28
N ARG A 130 24.59 32.26 -5.23
CA ARG A 130 23.91 32.18 -3.92
C ARG A 130 22.44 32.57 -3.97
N GLU A 131 22.10 33.60 -4.74
CA GLU A 131 20.69 34.01 -4.92
C GLU A 131 19.87 32.97 -5.69
N GLU A 132 20.44 32.39 -6.74
CA GLU A 132 19.82 31.32 -7.52
C GLU A 132 19.58 30.08 -6.63
N THR A 133 20.57 29.65 -5.85
CA THR A 133 20.41 28.53 -4.90
C THR A 133 19.32 28.80 -3.86
N LYS A 134 19.22 30.03 -3.34
CA LYS A 134 18.14 30.40 -2.41
C LYS A 134 16.76 30.30 -3.07
N LYS A 135 16.62 30.76 -4.31
CA LYS A 135 15.36 30.70 -5.06
C LYS A 135 14.95 29.24 -5.34
N GLU A 136 15.88 28.40 -5.75
CA GLU A 136 15.64 26.97 -5.97
C GLU A 136 15.22 26.27 -4.68
N HIS A 137 15.92 26.54 -3.57
CA HIS A 137 15.57 25.91 -2.29
C HIS A 137 14.15 26.29 -1.84
N LEU A 138 13.73 27.54 -2.01
CA LEU A 138 12.37 27.98 -1.73
C LEU A 138 11.33 27.32 -2.66
N ALA A 139 11.66 27.12 -3.94
CA ALA A 139 10.79 26.43 -4.88
C ALA A 139 10.60 24.95 -4.49
N ILE A 140 11.69 24.25 -4.15
CA ILE A 140 11.65 22.86 -3.68
C ILE A 140 10.81 22.75 -2.41
N GLN A 141 10.95 23.69 -1.48
CA GLN A 141 10.17 23.69 -0.24
C GLN A 141 8.67 23.79 -0.50
N ARG A 142 8.23 24.69 -1.39
CA ARG A 142 6.81 24.81 -1.76
C ARG A 142 6.27 23.54 -2.40
N ILE A 143 7.01 22.94 -3.33
CA ILE A 143 6.60 21.69 -3.99
C ILE A 143 6.45 20.56 -2.96
N ASN A 144 7.36 20.47 -2.00
CA ASN A 144 7.28 19.45 -0.95
C ASN A 144 6.09 19.67 -0.01
N GLU A 145 5.78 20.93 0.34
CA GLU A 145 4.60 21.26 1.14
C GLU A 145 3.29 20.93 0.41
N GLU A 146 3.19 21.25 -0.88
CA GLU A 146 2.04 20.89 -1.72
C GLU A 146 1.87 19.38 -1.84
N LYS A 147 2.97 18.65 -2.11
CA LYS A 147 2.95 17.18 -2.14
C LYS A 147 2.47 16.59 -0.81
N LYS A 148 2.94 17.13 0.33
CA LYS A 148 2.51 16.67 1.65
C LYS A 148 1.01 16.88 1.88
N ARG A 149 0.48 18.05 1.50
CA ARG A 149 -0.96 18.34 1.59
C ARG A 149 -1.80 17.42 0.71
N ALA A 150 -1.39 17.19 -0.54
CA ALA A 150 -2.08 16.27 -1.45
C ALA A 150 -2.10 14.83 -0.91
N LEU A 151 -1.00 14.40 -0.28
CA LEU A 151 -0.90 13.07 0.31
C LEU A 151 -1.78 12.91 1.56
N GLN A 152 -1.90 13.96 2.38
CA GLN A 152 -2.83 13.97 3.51
C GLN A 152 -4.30 13.90 3.06
N ASN A 153 -4.69 14.73 2.08
CA ASN A 153 -6.06 14.73 1.56
C ASN A 153 -6.47 13.36 0.98
N THR A 154 -5.55 12.70 0.26
CA THR A 154 -5.83 11.36 -0.30
C THR A 154 -5.94 10.28 0.77
N GLN A 155 -5.17 10.38 1.86
CA GLN A 155 -5.32 9.48 3.02
C GLN A 155 -6.65 9.70 3.74
N GLU A 156 -7.07 10.94 3.95
CA GLU A 156 -8.35 11.28 4.57
C GLU A 156 -9.53 10.79 3.72
N ASP A 157 -9.49 10.99 2.40
CA ASP A 157 -10.49 10.47 1.46
C ASP A 157 -10.59 8.94 1.50
N HIS A 158 -9.45 8.26 1.56
CA HIS A 158 -9.41 6.81 1.67
C HIS A 158 -10.01 6.33 3.01
N ALA A 159 -9.66 6.98 4.12
CA ALA A 159 -10.21 6.68 5.44
C ALA A 159 -11.74 6.87 5.48
N HIS A 160 -12.23 7.97 4.90
CA HIS A 160 -13.67 8.22 4.76
C HIS A 160 -14.37 7.16 3.92
N ARG A 161 -13.77 6.73 2.79
CA ARG A 161 -14.33 5.63 1.97
C ARG A 161 -14.39 4.32 2.73
N MET A 162 -13.33 3.95 3.45
CA MET A 162 -13.30 2.72 4.25
C MET A 162 -14.38 2.73 5.34
N ASN A 163 -14.52 3.84 6.07
CA ASN A 163 -15.55 3.97 7.11
C ASN A 163 -16.98 3.84 6.51
N ARG A 164 -17.22 4.42 5.32
CA ARG A 164 -18.50 4.23 4.62
C ARG A 164 -18.77 2.77 4.25
N VAL A 165 -17.76 2.04 3.77
CA VAL A 165 -17.88 0.61 3.43
C VAL A 165 -18.18 -0.21 4.69
N GLU A 166 -17.48 0.04 5.79
CA GLU A 166 -17.73 -0.64 7.07
C GLU A 166 -19.14 -0.37 7.60
N THR A 167 -19.59 0.89 7.51
CA THR A 167 -20.97 1.27 7.89
C THR A 167 -22.01 0.52 7.05
N ILE A 168 -21.82 0.47 5.72
CA ILE A 168 -22.72 -0.26 4.81
C ILE A 168 -22.72 -1.77 5.15
N LYS A 169 -21.55 -2.34 5.43
CA LYS A 169 -21.44 -3.75 5.83
C LYS A 169 -22.21 -4.04 7.11
N ALA A 170 -22.09 -3.18 8.12
CA ALA A 170 -22.82 -3.31 9.38
C ALA A 170 -24.35 -3.26 9.15
N ILE A 171 -24.83 -2.30 8.35
CA ILE A 171 -26.26 -2.18 7.99
C ILE A 171 -26.76 -3.43 7.28
N ILE A 172 -26.00 -3.96 6.30
CA ILE A 172 -26.38 -5.18 5.58
C ILE A 172 -26.46 -6.36 6.56
N GLN A 173 -25.46 -6.52 7.43
CA GLN A 173 -25.43 -7.61 8.41
C GLN A 173 -26.62 -7.54 9.37
N GLU A 174 -26.95 -6.35 9.87
CA GLU A 174 -28.13 -6.11 10.71
C GLU A 174 -29.42 -6.49 9.96
N LYS A 175 -29.59 -6.03 8.72
CA LYS A 175 -30.77 -6.36 7.90
C LYS A 175 -30.88 -7.85 7.58
N CYS A 176 -29.78 -8.52 7.26
CA CYS A 176 -29.77 -9.97 7.06
C CYS A 176 -30.12 -10.72 8.35
N SER A 177 -29.62 -10.26 9.50
CA SER A 177 -29.92 -10.88 10.79
C SER A 177 -31.41 -10.74 11.13
N PHE A 178 -32.00 -9.57 10.90
CA PHE A 178 -33.42 -9.31 11.08
C PHE A 178 -34.27 -10.20 10.17
N LEU A 179 -33.92 -10.31 8.88
CA LEU A 179 -34.62 -11.19 7.94
C LEU A 179 -34.54 -12.67 8.35
N CYS A 180 -33.41 -13.11 8.90
CA CYS A 180 -33.29 -14.48 9.42
C CYS A 180 -34.20 -14.71 10.63
N ASP A 181 -34.33 -13.71 11.52
CA ASP A 181 -35.25 -13.81 12.67
C ASP A 181 -36.71 -13.80 12.21
N GLU A 182 -37.06 -12.99 11.20
CA GLU A 182 -38.40 -13.04 10.58
C GLU A 182 -38.67 -14.38 9.88
N ILE A 183 -37.69 -14.94 9.17
CA ILE A 183 -37.82 -16.26 8.55
C ILE A 183 -37.98 -17.34 9.62
N ALA A 184 -37.18 -17.29 10.70
CA ALA A 184 -37.29 -18.24 11.80
C ALA A 184 -38.66 -18.14 12.51
N ALA A 185 -39.15 -16.92 12.75
CA ALA A 185 -40.47 -16.67 13.32
C ALA A 185 -41.61 -17.13 12.37
N ALA A 186 -41.45 -16.91 11.06
CA ALA A 186 -42.40 -17.38 10.05
C ALA A 186 -42.34 -18.91 9.83
N CYS A 187 -41.22 -19.55 10.16
CA CYS A 187 -41.02 -21.00 10.15
C CYS A 187 -41.26 -21.65 11.52
N ASP A 188 -42.05 -21.02 12.39
CA ASP A 188 -42.56 -21.68 13.59
C ASP A 188 -43.54 -22.80 13.22
N ARG A 189 -43.50 -23.90 13.99
CA ARG A 189 -44.34 -25.08 13.75
C ARG A 189 -45.84 -24.73 13.86
N GLY A 190 -46.25 -23.90 14.81
CA GLY A 190 -47.64 -23.45 14.96
C GLY A 190 -48.09 -22.57 13.79
N ALA A 191 -47.25 -21.60 13.39
CA ALA A 191 -47.48 -20.76 12.22
C ALA A 191 -47.57 -21.57 10.92
N ALA A 192 -46.71 -22.58 10.75
CA ALA A 192 -46.73 -23.48 9.59
C ALA A 192 -48.05 -24.28 9.49
N VAL A 193 -48.58 -24.79 10.61
CA VAL A 193 -49.88 -25.46 10.63
C VAL A 193 -51.02 -24.52 10.21
N GLN A 194 -51.04 -23.29 10.76
CA GLN A 194 -52.05 -22.29 10.41
C GLN A 194 -51.99 -21.92 8.93
N TYR A 195 -50.78 -21.74 8.39
CA TYR A 195 -50.56 -21.45 6.98
C TYR A 195 -51.09 -22.58 6.08
N VAL A 196 -50.77 -23.84 6.39
CA VAL A 196 -51.26 -25.01 5.63
C VAL A 196 -52.79 -25.05 5.63
N TYR A 197 -53.44 -24.81 6.77
CA TYR A 197 -54.90 -24.81 6.87
C TYR A 197 -55.56 -23.66 6.11
N ALA A 198 -54.97 -22.47 6.16
CA ALA A 198 -55.43 -21.33 5.38
C ALA A 198 -55.38 -21.61 3.87
N GLN A 199 -54.28 -22.19 3.38
CA GLN A 199 -54.12 -22.55 1.96
C GLN A 199 -55.08 -23.65 1.51
N LEU A 200 -55.50 -24.53 2.42
CA LEU A 200 -56.49 -25.58 2.15
C LEU A 200 -57.94 -25.12 2.39
N GLY A 201 -58.17 -23.85 2.73
CA GLY A 201 -59.51 -23.28 2.94
C GLY A 201 -60.22 -23.77 4.21
N ARG A 202 -59.48 -24.23 5.22
CA ARG A 202 -60.05 -24.62 6.52
C ARG A 202 -60.06 -23.44 7.49
N PRO A 203 -61.14 -23.23 8.26
CA PRO A 203 -61.14 -22.19 9.29
C PRO A 203 -60.10 -22.50 10.37
N PRO A 204 -59.36 -21.49 10.87
CA PRO A 204 -58.45 -21.67 12.00
C PRO A 204 -59.29 -21.95 13.24
N GLY A 205 -59.37 -23.22 13.68
CA GLY A 205 -60.12 -23.62 14.87
C GLY A 205 -61.08 -24.82 14.72
N GLY A 206 -60.78 -25.79 13.85
CA GLY A 206 -61.59 -27.01 13.69
C GLY A 206 -61.43 -28.06 14.81
N GLY A 207 -61.42 -27.63 16.08
CA GLY A 207 -61.65 -28.48 17.26
C GLY A 207 -62.94 -28.03 17.93
N SER A 208 -63.77 -28.97 18.39
CA SER A 208 -65.06 -28.69 19.05
C SER A 208 -64.97 -27.61 20.14
N PRO A 209 -66.04 -26.83 20.40
CA PRO A 209 -66.02 -25.72 21.34
C PRO A 209 -65.92 -26.25 22.77
N ALA A 210 -64.73 -26.19 23.36
CA ALA A 210 -64.56 -26.21 24.80
C ALA A 210 -64.28 -24.77 25.26
N SER A 211 -65.26 -24.24 26.00
CA SER A 211 -65.34 -23.05 26.85
C SER A 211 -64.42 -21.84 26.61
N PRO A 212 -64.97 -20.61 26.52
CA PRO A 212 -64.21 -19.39 26.33
C PRO A 212 -63.77 -18.81 27.69
N ASP A 213 -62.79 -19.41 28.35
CA ASP A 213 -62.18 -18.80 29.55
C ASP A 213 -60.74 -19.27 29.73
N THR A 214 -59.84 -18.90 28.81
CA THR A 214 -58.42 -18.70 29.13
C THR A 214 -57.73 -17.88 28.04
N ALA A 215 -57.72 -16.56 28.21
CA ALA A 215 -56.74 -15.70 27.56
C ALA A 215 -55.40 -15.87 28.30
N ALA A 216 -54.45 -16.63 27.74
CA ALA A 216 -53.05 -16.61 28.22
C ALA A 216 -52.05 -17.19 27.19
N ASN A 217 -51.09 -16.34 26.83
CA ASN A 217 -49.73 -16.60 26.34
C ASN A 217 -49.47 -17.25 24.95
N PRO A 218 -48.75 -16.56 24.04
CA PRO A 218 -48.27 -17.11 22.77
C PRO A 218 -47.02 -18.02 22.91
N ALA A 219 -46.74 -18.51 24.12
CA ALA A 219 -45.54 -19.32 24.42
C ALA A 219 -45.88 -20.76 24.85
N THR A 220 -47.04 -21.27 24.45
CA THR A 220 -47.42 -22.67 24.72
C THR A 220 -47.15 -23.48 23.46
N PRO A 221 -46.23 -24.47 23.47
CA PRO A 221 -46.00 -25.32 22.31
C PRO A 221 -47.32 -25.99 21.93
N ALA A 222 -47.69 -25.90 20.65
CA ALA A 222 -48.87 -26.54 20.11
C ALA A 222 -48.93 -27.98 20.61
N ASN A 223 -50.03 -28.32 21.29
CA ASN A 223 -50.24 -29.60 21.96
C ASN A 223 -49.73 -30.77 21.07
N PRO A 224 -48.71 -31.56 21.49
CA PRO A 224 -48.07 -32.60 20.66
C PRO A 224 -49.05 -33.69 20.16
N ALA A 225 -50.25 -33.75 20.73
CA ALA A 225 -51.30 -34.73 20.47
C ALA A 225 -51.97 -34.71 19.08
N ASN A 226 -51.56 -33.84 18.14
CA ASN A 226 -52.22 -33.70 16.82
C ASN A 226 -51.26 -33.74 15.60
N TRP A 227 -50.01 -34.16 15.80
CA TRP A 227 -48.89 -33.94 14.88
C TRP A 227 -48.94 -34.57 13.47
N PRO A 228 -49.46 -35.78 13.23
CA PRO A 228 -49.33 -36.37 11.89
C PRO A 228 -50.31 -35.76 10.88
N LEU A 229 -51.42 -35.19 11.33
CA LEU A 229 -52.47 -34.64 10.45
C LEU A 229 -52.02 -33.37 9.70
N PRO A 230 -51.40 -32.37 10.35
CA PRO A 230 -50.82 -31.24 9.63
C PRO A 230 -49.73 -31.64 8.63
N LEU A 231 -48.93 -32.67 8.93
CA LEU A 231 -47.91 -33.18 7.99
C LEU A 231 -48.56 -33.81 6.75
N VAL A 232 -49.62 -34.60 6.95
CA VAL A 232 -50.43 -35.16 5.86
C VAL A 232 -51.04 -34.02 5.02
N ASP A 233 -51.72 -33.06 5.65
CA ASP A 233 -52.29 -31.88 4.98
C ASP A 233 -51.22 -31.07 4.20
N CYS A 234 -50.02 -30.91 4.77
CA CYS A 234 -48.90 -30.25 4.10
C CYS A 234 -48.41 -31.04 2.88
N LEU A 235 -48.30 -32.37 2.96
CA LEU A 235 -47.94 -33.20 1.80
C LEU A 235 -48.90 -33.05 0.64
N TYR A 236 -50.19 -32.96 0.93
CA TYR A 236 -51.20 -32.70 -0.11
C TYR A 236 -51.04 -31.31 -0.73
N LEU A 237 -50.73 -30.30 0.07
CA LEU A 237 -50.43 -28.96 -0.42
C LEU A 237 -49.21 -28.96 -1.35
N VAL A 238 -48.11 -29.62 -0.93
CA VAL A 238 -46.89 -29.75 -1.73
C VAL A 238 -47.17 -30.50 -3.03
N TYR A 239 -47.98 -31.57 -3.02
CA TYR A 239 -48.42 -32.26 -4.23
C TYR A 239 -49.16 -31.32 -5.19
N ARG A 240 -50.13 -30.54 -4.70
CA ARG A 240 -50.96 -29.65 -5.54
C ARG A 240 -50.20 -28.48 -6.14
N GLN A 241 -49.11 -28.03 -5.51
CA GLN A 241 -48.38 -26.83 -5.89
C GLN A 241 -47.19 -27.10 -6.83
N ASN A 242 -46.89 -28.37 -7.12
CA ASN A 242 -45.72 -28.76 -7.91
C ASN A 242 -46.11 -29.76 -9.00
N GLU A 243 -45.32 -29.80 -10.08
CA GLU A 243 -45.46 -30.84 -11.10
C GLU A 243 -45.17 -32.22 -10.52
N PHE A 244 -45.85 -33.25 -11.04
CA PHE A 244 -45.85 -34.58 -10.46
C PHE A 244 -44.46 -35.23 -10.36
N GLN A 245 -43.65 -35.18 -11.43
CA GLN A 245 -42.32 -35.79 -11.41
C GLN A 245 -41.35 -35.06 -10.46
N PRO A 246 -41.20 -33.72 -10.54
CA PRO A 246 -40.41 -32.97 -9.56
C PRO A 246 -40.86 -33.19 -8.10
N PHE A 247 -42.17 -33.28 -7.86
CA PHE A 247 -42.74 -33.60 -6.56
C PHE A 247 -42.28 -34.98 -6.07
N LYS A 248 -42.43 -36.01 -6.92
CA LYS A 248 -42.08 -37.39 -6.62
C LYS A 248 -40.59 -37.54 -6.30
N GLU A 249 -39.72 -36.91 -7.10
CA GLU A 249 -38.28 -36.86 -6.86
C GLU A 249 -37.94 -36.16 -5.53
N ALA A 250 -38.54 -35.00 -5.25
CA ALA A 250 -38.30 -34.29 -4.00
C ALA A 250 -38.73 -35.13 -2.78
N LEU A 251 -39.89 -35.76 -2.85
CA LEU A 251 -40.39 -36.64 -1.78
C LEU A 251 -39.48 -37.86 -1.57
N GLN A 252 -38.99 -38.48 -2.64
CA GLN A 252 -38.02 -39.57 -2.54
C GLN A 252 -36.73 -39.13 -1.85
N ASN A 253 -36.17 -37.98 -2.24
CA ASN A 253 -34.96 -37.44 -1.61
C ASN A 253 -35.17 -37.14 -0.11
N ILE A 254 -36.35 -36.61 0.27
CA ILE A 254 -36.68 -36.36 1.68
C ILE A 254 -36.79 -37.68 2.46
N ILE A 255 -37.43 -38.70 1.88
CA ILE A 255 -37.57 -40.03 2.50
C ILE A 255 -36.20 -40.68 2.69
N GLU A 256 -35.33 -40.64 1.68
CA GLU A 256 -33.97 -41.15 1.76
C GLU A 256 -33.19 -40.43 2.85
N TYR A 257 -33.26 -39.09 2.89
CA TYR A 257 -32.62 -38.28 3.92
C TYR A 257 -33.06 -38.67 5.34
N LEU A 258 -34.37 -38.72 5.59
CA LEU A 258 -34.90 -39.08 6.91
C LEU A 258 -34.63 -40.54 7.29
N THR A 259 -34.58 -41.43 6.31
CA THR A 259 -34.18 -42.83 6.53
C THR A 259 -32.73 -42.92 6.99
N HIS A 260 -31.83 -42.14 6.38
CA HIS A 260 -30.43 -42.07 6.81
C HIS A 260 -30.28 -41.44 8.19
N LEU A 261 -31.04 -40.39 8.49
CA LEU A 261 -31.10 -39.77 9.82
C LEU A 261 -31.53 -40.77 10.89
N LEU A 262 -32.67 -41.46 10.71
CA LEU A 262 -33.20 -42.39 11.72
C LEU A 262 -32.30 -43.60 11.97
N LYS A 263 -31.55 -44.05 10.96
CA LYS A 263 -30.55 -45.12 11.10
C LYS A 263 -29.28 -44.67 11.83
N ASN A 264 -28.96 -43.37 11.78
CA ASN A 264 -27.75 -42.79 12.34
C ASN A 264 -28.13 -41.59 13.21
N VAL A 265 -29.08 -41.78 14.14
CA VAL A 265 -29.64 -40.67 14.92
C VAL A 265 -28.58 -39.99 15.79
N ASP A 266 -27.49 -40.68 16.13
CA ASP A 266 -26.37 -40.10 16.89
C ASP A 266 -25.46 -39.20 16.03
N ASP A 267 -25.59 -39.22 14.70
CA ASP A 267 -24.78 -38.42 13.79
C ASP A 267 -25.30 -36.98 13.67
N GLU A 268 -24.60 -36.06 14.32
CA GLU A 268 -24.85 -34.61 14.27
C GLU A 268 -24.84 -34.04 12.83
N GLN A 269 -24.09 -34.67 11.91
CA GLN A 269 -24.07 -34.23 10.51
C GLN A 269 -25.45 -34.42 9.84
N MET A 270 -26.19 -35.46 10.23
CA MET A 270 -27.52 -35.76 9.67
C MET A 270 -28.61 -34.88 10.29
N LYS A 271 -28.37 -34.25 11.44
CA LYS A 271 -29.32 -33.31 12.08
C LYS A 271 -29.21 -31.89 11.54
N LEU A 272 -28.13 -31.57 10.83
CA LEU A 272 -27.80 -30.22 10.37
C LEU A 272 -27.83 -30.10 8.84
N ILE A 273 -28.76 -29.29 8.34
CA ILE A 273 -28.93 -29.02 6.90
C ILE A 273 -28.50 -27.58 6.62
N ASN A 274 -27.57 -27.36 5.68
CA ASN A 274 -27.27 -26.01 5.18
C ASN A 274 -28.26 -25.66 4.05
N LEU A 275 -29.10 -24.65 4.26
CA LEU A 275 -30.08 -24.19 3.26
C LEU A 275 -29.41 -23.54 2.04
N MET A 276 -28.15 -23.13 2.14
CA MET A 276 -27.35 -22.59 1.04
C MET A 276 -26.67 -23.69 0.20
N ASN A 277 -26.83 -24.96 0.57
CA ASN A 277 -26.30 -26.07 -0.22
C ASN A 277 -27.04 -26.18 -1.56
N GLN A 278 -26.32 -26.01 -2.67
CA GLN A 278 -26.90 -25.99 -4.01
C GLN A 278 -27.62 -27.30 -4.39
N GLN A 279 -27.10 -28.45 -3.94
CA GLN A 279 -27.73 -29.75 -4.22
C GLN A 279 -29.05 -29.89 -3.45
N PHE A 280 -29.08 -29.49 -2.18
CA PHE A 280 -30.30 -29.46 -1.38
C PHE A 280 -31.33 -28.47 -1.96
N GLN A 281 -30.89 -27.29 -2.39
CA GLN A 281 -31.75 -26.31 -3.05
C GLN A 281 -32.37 -26.86 -4.32
N LYS A 282 -31.55 -27.46 -5.20
CA LYS A 282 -32.01 -27.99 -6.49
C LYS A 282 -32.95 -29.18 -6.31
N ASN A 283 -32.61 -30.12 -5.43
CA ASN A 283 -33.33 -31.38 -5.33
C ASN A 283 -34.61 -31.25 -4.47
N ILE A 284 -34.56 -30.45 -3.40
CA ILE A 284 -35.64 -30.36 -2.41
C ILE A 284 -36.27 -28.97 -2.40
N LEU A 285 -35.54 -27.91 -2.02
CA LEU A 285 -36.15 -26.60 -1.73
C LEU A 285 -36.73 -25.87 -2.95
N SER A 286 -36.34 -26.24 -4.16
CA SER A 286 -36.92 -25.70 -5.39
C SER A 286 -38.40 -26.03 -5.55
N LYS A 287 -38.93 -26.99 -4.78
CA LYS A 287 -40.34 -27.40 -4.80
C LYS A 287 -41.09 -26.65 -3.70
N ARG A 288 -42.19 -26.01 -4.08
CA ARG A 288 -43.01 -25.17 -3.18
C ARG A 288 -43.54 -25.98 -2.02
N GLY A 289 -43.41 -25.43 -0.81
CA GLY A 289 -43.91 -26.03 0.43
C GLY A 289 -43.04 -27.14 1.03
N THR A 290 -41.94 -27.57 0.39
CA THR A 290 -41.05 -28.60 0.96
C THR A 290 -40.35 -28.15 2.24
N LEU A 291 -40.02 -26.85 2.38
CA LEU A 291 -39.49 -26.30 3.62
C LEU A 291 -40.46 -26.48 4.80
N LEU A 292 -41.77 -26.31 4.55
CA LEU A 292 -42.80 -26.51 5.58
C LEU A 292 -42.86 -27.97 6.05
N LEU A 293 -42.56 -28.94 5.17
CA LEU A 293 -42.45 -30.34 5.59
C LEU A 293 -41.35 -30.53 6.63
N PHE A 294 -40.16 -29.95 6.42
CA PHE A 294 -39.06 -30.03 7.39
C PHE A 294 -39.42 -29.38 8.73
N VAL A 295 -40.06 -28.20 8.70
CA VAL A 295 -40.57 -27.54 9.91
C VAL A 295 -41.60 -28.44 10.63
N LEU A 296 -42.53 -29.04 9.88
CA LEU A 296 -43.50 -30.04 10.36
C LEU A 296 -42.92 -31.44 10.57
N ILE A 297 -41.60 -31.63 10.48
CA ILE A 297 -40.89 -32.82 10.96
C ILE A 297 -40.17 -32.49 12.28
N GLY A 298 -39.95 -31.21 12.57
CA GLY A 298 -39.31 -30.73 13.79
C GLY A 298 -38.01 -29.96 13.56
N TYR A 299 -37.62 -29.71 12.31
CA TYR A 299 -36.48 -28.87 12.02
C TYR A 299 -36.77 -27.41 12.35
N VAL A 300 -35.78 -26.75 12.94
CA VAL A 300 -35.83 -25.32 13.27
C VAL A 300 -34.81 -24.58 12.42
N VAL A 301 -35.23 -23.45 11.85
CA VAL A 301 -34.32 -22.57 11.10
C VAL A 301 -33.43 -21.82 12.09
N LYS A 302 -32.11 -21.86 11.86
CA LYS A 302 -31.08 -21.31 12.73
C LYS A 302 -30.06 -20.50 11.94
N LYS A 303 -29.51 -19.46 12.57
CA LYS A 303 -28.35 -18.74 12.05
C LYS A 303 -27.09 -19.56 12.30
N ALA A 304 -26.03 -19.26 11.55
CA ALA A 304 -24.73 -19.91 11.73
C ALA A 304 -24.19 -19.82 13.18
N GLY A 305 -24.46 -18.71 13.87
CA GLY A 305 -24.08 -18.51 15.28
C GLY A 305 -24.79 -19.48 16.23
N ASP A 306 -26.09 -19.73 16.03
CA ASP A 306 -26.90 -20.58 16.92
C ASP A 306 -26.45 -22.05 16.86
N VAL A 307 -26.01 -22.50 15.69
CA VAL A 307 -25.46 -23.85 15.46
C VAL A 307 -23.93 -23.90 15.54
N GLY A 308 -23.28 -22.84 16.02
CA GLY A 308 -21.82 -22.75 16.06
C GLY A 308 -21.16 -23.89 16.86
N HIS A 309 -21.84 -24.36 17.91
CA HIS A 309 -21.40 -25.52 18.69
C HIS A 309 -21.39 -26.82 17.88
N VAL A 310 -22.40 -27.05 17.03
CA VAL A 310 -22.48 -28.21 16.11
C VAL A 310 -21.45 -28.09 15.00
N LEU A 311 -21.33 -26.91 14.38
CA LEU A 311 -20.35 -26.66 13.32
C LEU A 311 -18.91 -26.92 13.80
N LYS A 312 -18.61 -26.54 15.04
CA LYS A 312 -17.31 -26.82 15.67
C LYS A 312 -17.08 -28.31 15.88
N LYS A 313 -18.08 -29.07 16.36
CA LYS A 313 -18.01 -30.54 16.48
C LYS A 313 -17.73 -31.21 15.12
N LEU A 314 -18.30 -30.68 14.04
CA LEU A 314 -18.15 -31.18 12.68
C LEU A 314 -16.89 -30.66 11.95
N ASN A 315 -16.02 -29.88 12.62
CA ASN A 315 -14.85 -29.23 12.01
C ASN A 315 -15.19 -28.36 10.78
N ARG A 316 -16.32 -27.65 10.81
CA ARG A 316 -16.76 -26.73 9.74
C ARG A 316 -16.60 -25.27 10.18
N PRO A 317 -16.16 -24.35 9.29
CA PRO A 317 -16.09 -22.94 9.62
C PRO A 317 -17.50 -22.35 9.78
N VAL A 318 -17.63 -21.39 10.71
CA VAL A 318 -18.85 -20.61 10.87
C VAL A 318 -18.86 -19.53 9.79
N ASP A 319 -19.77 -19.65 8.83
CA ASP A 319 -20.02 -18.63 7.82
C ASP A 319 -21.37 -17.97 8.12
N GLU A 320 -21.32 -16.71 8.57
CA GLU A 320 -22.50 -15.94 8.97
C GLU A 320 -23.50 -15.71 7.83
N LYS A 321 -23.11 -15.97 6.57
CA LYS A 321 -24.02 -15.89 5.42
C LYS A 321 -24.90 -17.13 5.28
N ASN A 322 -24.55 -18.23 5.95
CA ASN A 322 -25.31 -19.47 5.84
C ASN A 322 -26.47 -19.50 6.83
N ILE A 323 -27.60 -20.03 6.35
CA ILE A 323 -28.78 -20.36 7.15
C ILE A 323 -28.86 -21.87 7.23
N TYR A 324 -29.12 -22.38 8.42
CA TYR A 324 -29.20 -23.82 8.68
C TYR A 324 -30.61 -24.20 9.11
N MET A 325 -30.98 -25.45 8.87
CA MET A 325 -32.01 -26.13 9.63
C MET A 325 -31.32 -27.11 10.56
N TYR A 326 -31.70 -27.08 11.83
CA TYR A 326 -31.19 -28.00 12.82
C TYR A 326 -32.35 -28.72 13.50
N LEU A 327 -32.18 -30.02 13.67
CA LEU A 327 -33.09 -30.84 14.44
C LEU A 327 -32.57 -30.91 15.88
N GLU A 328 -33.21 -30.15 16.77
CA GLU A 328 -32.84 -30.11 18.18
C GLU A 328 -33.26 -31.41 18.87
N GLU A 329 -32.27 -32.13 19.40
CA GLU A 329 -32.46 -33.36 20.16
C GLU A 329 -32.63 -33.03 21.65
N PRO A 330 -33.69 -33.53 22.32
CA PRO A 330 -33.82 -33.43 23.77
C PRO A 330 -32.70 -34.16 24.50
N ASP A 331 -32.25 -33.64 25.64
CA ASP A 331 -31.24 -34.32 26.46
C ASP A 331 -31.83 -35.61 27.03
N ILE A 332 -31.39 -36.76 26.50
CA ILE A 332 -31.87 -38.08 26.89
C ILE A 332 -31.65 -38.39 28.37
N ALA A 333 -30.61 -37.80 28.99
CA ALA A 333 -30.30 -38.02 30.40
C ALA A 333 -31.22 -37.20 31.32
N ALA A 334 -31.70 -36.04 30.83
CA ALA A 334 -32.57 -35.14 31.58
C ALA A 334 -34.07 -35.43 31.34
N ASP A 335 -34.45 -35.82 30.12
CA ASP A 335 -35.83 -36.04 29.69
C ASP A 335 -35.93 -37.17 28.65
N TYR A 336 -35.92 -38.42 29.15
CA TYR A 336 -36.05 -39.60 28.30
C TYR A 336 -37.41 -39.67 27.58
N GLU A 337 -38.50 -39.29 28.24
CA GLU A 337 -39.84 -39.33 27.61
C GLU A 337 -39.96 -38.27 26.50
N GLY A 338 -39.38 -37.08 26.70
CA GLY A 338 -39.26 -36.06 25.66
C GLY A 338 -38.42 -36.53 24.47
N TRP A 339 -37.27 -37.16 24.73
CA TRP A 339 -36.44 -37.74 23.68
C TRP A 339 -37.17 -38.85 22.91
N LYS A 340 -37.85 -39.76 23.61
CA LYS A 340 -38.61 -40.85 23.02
C LYS A 340 -39.75 -40.33 22.16
N SER A 341 -40.53 -39.37 22.66
CA SER A 341 -41.60 -38.72 21.90
C SER A 341 -41.07 -38.01 20.65
N TRP A 342 -39.92 -37.34 20.75
CA TRP A 342 -39.25 -36.73 19.61
C TRP A 342 -38.84 -37.78 18.56
N TYR A 343 -38.26 -38.90 18.98
CA TYR A 343 -37.84 -39.98 18.09
C TYR A 343 -39.05 -40.66 17.41
N ASP A 344 -40.09 -40.97 18.18
CA ASP A 344 -41.34 -41.54 17.67
C ASP A 344 -42.03 -40.59 16.69
N ALA A 345 -41.94 -39.26 16.91
CA ALA A 345 -42.46 -38.26 15.98
C ALA A 345 -41.69 -38.24 14.64
N LEU A 346 -40.37 -38.45 14.65
CA LEU A 346 -39.57 -38.60 13.42
C LEU A 346 -39.91 -39.88 12.67
N GLN A 347 -40.05 -41.00 13.38
CA GLN A 347 -40.48 -42.27 12.79
C GLN A 347 -41.86 -42.15 12.16
N THR A 348 -42.81 -41.55 12.89
CA THR A 348 -44.17 -41.29 12.39
C THR A 348 -44.14 -40.41 11.14
N ALA A 349 -43.30 -39.36 11.12
CA ALA A 349 -43.16 -38.51 9.96
C ALA A 349 -42.62 -39.28 8.74
N LEU A 350 -41.60 -40.12 8.93
CA LEU A 350 -41.09 -40.99 7.87
C LEU A 350 -42.15 -41.98 7.39
N ASP A 351 -42.95 -42.54 8.30
CA ASP A 351 -44.03 -43.48 7.96
C ASP A 351 -45.14 -42.82 7.14
N VAL A 352 -45.50 -41.57 7.47
CA VAL A 352 -46.44 -40.76 6.69
C VAL A 352 -45.91 -40.56 5.27
N LEU A 353 -44.66 -40.11 5.14
CA LEU A 353 -44.02 -39.85 3.85
C LEU A 353 -43.92 -41.13 3.01
N CYS A 354 -43.44 -42.22 3.60
CA CYS A 354 -43.35 -43.53 2.96
C CYS A 354 -44.72 -44.07 2.53
N SER A 355 -45.74 -43.93 3.39
CA SER A 355 -47.10 -44.39 3.09
C SER A 355 -47.68 -43.61 1.90
N PHE A 356 -47.53 -42.28 1.87
CA PHE A 356 -47.95 -41.47 0.73
C PHE A 356 -47.16 -41.81 -0.53
N PHE A 357 -45.83 -41.90 -0.44
CA PHE A 357 -44.98 -42.21 -1.57
C PHE A 357 -45.36 -43.55 -2.21
N ARG A 358 -45.64 -44.59 -1.42
CA ARG A 358 -46.15 -45.88 -1.95
C ARG A 358 -47.46 -45.73 -2.72
N CYS A 359 -48.37 -44.87 -2.26
CA CYS A 359 -49.64 -44.61 -2.94
C CYS A 359 -49.44 -43.96 -4.31
N VAL A 360 -48.48 -43.03 -4.44
CA VAL A 360 -48.24 -42.29 -5.68
C VAL A 360 -47.18 -42.91 -6.60
N ASN A 361 -46.22 -43.66 -6.06
CA ASN A 361 -45.09 -44.20 -6.82
C ASN A 361 -45.49 -45.25 -7.86
N LYS A 362 -46.64 -45.91 -7.65
CA LYS A 362 -47.21 -46.88 -8.60
C LYS A 362 -47.65 -46.26 -9.93
N TYR A 363 -47.70 -44.93 -10.02
CA TYR A 363 -48.06 -44.21 -11.24
C TYR A 363 -46.80 -43.70 -11.94
N SER A 364 -46.74 -43.97 -13.25
CA SER A 364 -45.72 -43.40 -14.16
C SER A 364 -46.04 -41.95 -14.53
N ASP A 365 -47.33 -41.64 -14.71
CA ASP A 365 -47.85 -40.31 -14.99
C ASP A 365 -48.61 -39.73 -13.79
N ALA A 366 -48.98 -38.45 -13.87
CA ALA A 366 -49.72 -37.78 -12.80
C ALA A 366 -51.05 -38.49 -12.51
N PRO A 367 -51.30 -38.96 -11.26
CA PRO A 367 -52.57 -39.57 -10.89
C PRO A 367 -53.70 -38.54 -10.95
N THR A 368 -54.92 -39.02 -11.16
CA THR A 368 -56.09 -38.14 -11.16
C THR A 368 -56.34 -37.56 -9.77
N ASP A 369 -56.94 -36.37 -9.70
CA ASP A 369 -57.25 -35.71 -8.42
C ASP A 369 -58.05 -36.61 -7.47
N GLU A 370 -58.94 -37.45 -7.99
CA GLU A 370 -59.70 -38.41 -7.19
C GLU A 370 -58.81 -39.51 -6.60
N GLN A 371 -57.84 -40.04 -7.37
CA GLN A 371 -56.91 -41.05 -6.87
C GLN A 371 -56.04 -40.50 -5.73
N VAL A 372 -55.58 -39.26 -5.87
CA VAL A 372 -54.79 -38.57 -4.83
C VAL A 372 -55.65 -38.29 -3.61
N ARG A 373 -56.89 -37.85 -3.82
CA ARG A 373 -57.86 -37.60 -2.74
C ARG A 373 -58.14 -38.87 -1.93
N GLN A 374 -58.32 -40.02 -2.58
CA GLN A 374 -58.48 -41.30 -1.90
C GLN A 374 -57.23 -41.69 -1.10
N ALA A 375 -56.04 -41.52 -1.67
CA ALA A 375 -54.78 -41.76 -0.94
C ALA A 375 -54.65 -40.86 0.29
N PHE A 376 -55.04 -39.60 0.16
CA PHE A 376 -55.04 -38.64 1.26
C PHE A 376 -56.04 -39.00 2.37
N LEU A 377 -57.29 -39.36 2.00
CA LEU A 377 -58.29 -39.80 2.96
C LEU A 377 -57.86 -41.07 3.69
N TYR A 378 -57.23 -42.02 3.00
CA TYR A 378 -56.63 -43.20 3.60
C TYR A 378 -55.57 -42.83 4.64
N LEU A 379 -54.61 -41.97 4.30
CA LEU A 379 -53.57 -41.53 5.25
C LEU A 379 -54.17 -40.82 6.45
N ARG A 380 -55.14 -39.93 6.21
CA ARG A 380 -55.83 -39.22 7.27
C ARG A 380 -56.53 -40.18 8.22
N GLY A 381 -57.21 -41.21 7.71
CA GLY A 381 -57.81 -42.27 8.51
C GLY A 381 -56.77 -43.05 9.31
N LYS A 382 -55.74 -43.59 8.63
CA LYS A 382 -54.67 -44.38 9.24
C LYS A 382 -53.99 -43.67 10.41
N PHE A 383 -53.62 -42.41 10.23
CA PHE A 383 -52.89 -41.64 11.24
C PHE A 383 -53.81 -40.88 12.22
N ALA A 384 -55.12 -40.80 11.95
CA ALA A 384 -56.10 -40.36 12.95
C ALA A 384 -56.54 -41.50 13.89
N GLU A 385 -56.55 -42.76 13.43
CA GLU A 385 -56.92 -43.92 14.26
C GLU A 385 -55.80 -44.36 15.21
N ALA A 386 -54.53 -44.20 14.82
CA ALA A 386 -53.37 -44.43 15.70
C ALA A 386 -53.47 -43.62 17.01
N ARG A 387 -53.99 -42.38 16.92
CA ARG A 387 -54.29 -41.49 18.07
C ARG A 387 -55.30 -42.07 19.06
N VAL A 388 -56.33 -42.79 18.57
CA VAL A 388 -57.40 -43.30 19.44
C VAL A 388 -56.87 -44.45 20.29
N ARG A 389 -55.96 -45.28 19.75
CA ARG A 389 -55.38 -46.41 20.49
C ARG A 389 -54.38 -45.97 21.56
N GLU A 390 -53.56 -44.95 21.28
CA GLU A 390 -52.59 -44.40 22.25
C GLU A 390 -53.25 -43.58 23.37
N ALA A 391 -54.43 -42.97 23.14
CA ALA A 391 -55.13 -42.19 24.16
C ALA A 391 -56.02 -43.04 25.11
N THR A 392 -56.22 -44.32 24.79
CA THR A 392 -57.10 -45.25 25.55
C THR A 392 -56.35 -46.39 26.24
N GLY A 393 -55.03 -46.48 26.05
CA GLY A 393 -54.13 -47.37 26.80
C GLY A 393 -53.30 -46.58 27.80
#